data_AF-E2A073-F1
#
_entry.id   AF-E2A073-F1
#
_cell.length_a   1.000
_cell.length_b   1.000
_cell.length_c   1.000
_cell.angle_alpha   90.00
_cell.angle_beta   90.00
_cell.angle_gamma   90.00
#
_symmetry.space_group_name_H-M   'P 1'
#
loop_
_entity.id
_entity.type
_entity.pdbx_description
1 polymer ?
#
loop_
_entity_poly.entity_id
_entity_poly.type
_entity_poly.pdbx_seq_one_letter_code
_entity_poly.pdbx_strand_id
1 'polypeptide(L)'
;YDVNRRLTLAMRLIGIGIQGISKFCAFMCFPKPVFQKSYDEIVQSIAVATDAVKSKVLRKAAEEEKKISVEKGQLEGLTVSGDGSWRKRGFSSLYGFASLIGWFSGKVIDICVKSKYCKECEYWQKKEGTAEYDEWYELHEPNCNANHSGSAGKMEPDAVVQMFSRSESTYNVRYAYYIGDGDSKTFKSIQDAKPYGNFAVTKKECIGHVQKRLGTRLRNLKKEVKNLGGRGKLTGKLIDELSVYYGLAIRRNTDSVENMRNEIYATLYHKISSD
;
A
#
# COMPACT_ATOMS: atom_id res chain seq x y z
N TYR A 1 18.48 20.12 26.03
CA TYR A 1 18.05 20.08 24.62
C TYR A 1 17.70 18.67 24.16
N ASP A 2 18.51 17.65 24.47
CA ASP A 2 18.27 16.26 24.06
C ASP A 2 16.99 15.64 24.65
N VAL A 3 16.70 15.88 25.93
CA VAL A 3 15.48 15.37 26.59
C VAL A 3 14.20 15.82 25.87
N ASN A 4 14.12 17.08 25.45
CA ASN A 4 12.96 17.61 24.74
C ASN A 4 12.79 16.97 23.35
N ARG A 5 13.90 16.74 22.63
CA ARG A 5 13.87 16.02 21.35
C ARG A 5 13.39 14.59 21.52
N ARG A 6 13.91 13.86 22.52
CA ARG A 6 13.50 12.48 22.84
C ARG A 6 12.05 12.40 23.28
N LEU A 7 11.60 13.32 24.14
CA LEU A 7 10.21 13.39 24.58
C LEU A 7 9.28 13.62 23.39
N THR A 8 9.57 14.59 22.53
CA THR A 8 8.80 14.84 21.31
C THR A 8 8.80 13.62 20.40
N LEU A 9 9.96 13.00 20.15
CA LEU A 9 10.04 11.79 19.31
C LEU A 9 9.16 10.66 19.88
N ALA A 10 9.33 10.34 21.17
CA ALA A 10 8.58 9.27 21.82
C ALA A 10 7.06 9.53 21.77
N MET A 11 6.63 10.75 22.07
CA MET A 11 5.22 11.14 22.04
C MET A 11 4.65 11.10 20.62
N ARG A 12 5.43 11.51 19.60
CA ARG A 12 5.01 11.43 18.19
C ARG A 12 4.85 9.99 17.70
N LEU A 13 5.71 9.06 18.14
CA LEU A 13 5.61 7.64 17.77
C LEU A 13 4.31 6.99 18.25
N ILE A 14 3.75 7.48 19.36
CA ILE A 14 2.46 7.03 19.89
C ILE A 14 1.28 7.93 19.46
N GLY A 15 1.50 8.82 18.50
CA GLY A 15 0.46 9.69 17.93
C GLY A 15 0.07 10.89 18.80
N ILE A 16 0.86 11.22 19.83
CA ILE A 16 0.62 12.34 20.73
C ILE A 16 1.34 13.60 20.23
N GLY A 17 0.58 14.69 20.06
CA GLY A 17 1.11 16.02 19.77
C GLY A 17 1.37 16.85 21.01
N ILE A 18 1.90 18.07 20.82
CA ILE A 18 2.29 18.99 21.90
C ILE A 18 1.25 19.17 23.02
N GLN A 19 -0.05 19.24 22.70
CA GLN A 19 -1.08 19.38 23.72
C GLN A 19 -1.16 18.17 24.67
N GLY A 20 -0.94 16.96 24.14
CA GLY A 20 -0.87 15.76 24.98
C GLY A 20 0.42 15.69 25.77
N ILE A 21 1.53 16.19 25.22
CA ILE A 21 2.79 16.37 25.97
C ILE A 21 2.58 17.33 27.15
N SER A 22 1.89 18.46 26.93
CA SER A 22 1.58 19.43 27.99
C SER A 22 0.74 18.80 29.10
N LYS A 23 -0.27 18.00 28.75
CA LYS A 23 -1.07 17.25 29.72
C LYS A 23 -0.24 16.23 30.49
N PHE A 24 0.60 15.47 29.79
CA PHE A 24 1.52 14.50 30.40
C PHE A 24 2.45 15.18 31.41
N CYS A 25 3.11 16.27 31.02
CA CYS A 25 3.97 17.04 31.93
C CYS A 25 3.21 17.56 33.14
N ALA A 26 1.99 18.07 32.95
CA ALA A 26 1.15 18.56 34.05
C ALA A 26 0.79 17.45 35.05
N PHE A 27 0.39 16.26 34.58
CA PHE A 27 0.04 15.14 35.46
C PHE A 27 1.24 14.53 36.18
N MET A 28 2.41 14.55 35.56
CA MET A 28 3.65 14.05 36.15
C MET A 28 4.37 15.10 37.01
N CYS A 29 3.77 16.26 37.23
CA CYS A 29 4.37 17.40 37.92
C CYS A 29 5.73 17.83 37.33
N PHE A 30 5.90 17.69 36.02
CA PHE A 30 7.07 18.17 35.29
C PHE A 30 6.89 19.63 34.84
N PRO A 31 8.00 20.34 34.57
CA PRO A 31 7.94 21.65 33.92
C PRO A 31 7.16 21.58 32.61
N LYS A 32 6.58 22.72 32.21
CA LYS A 32 5.89 22.83 30.92
C LYS A 32 6.83 22.39 29.79
N PRO A 33 6.31 21.68 28.78
CA PRO A 33 7.12 21.32 27.62
C PRO A 33 7.54 22.57 26.84
N VAL A 34 8.40 22.37 25.85
CA VAL A 34 8.89 23.44 24.97
C VAL A 34 7.74 24.24 24.35
N PHE A 35 8.01 25.51 24.03
CA PHE A 35 7.09 26.35 23.28
C PHE A 35 6.76 25.77 21.90
N GLN A 36 5.60 26.15 21.35
CA GLN A 36 5.11 25.67 20.06
C GLN A 36 6.17 25.80 18.95
N LYS A 37 6.81 26.96 18.82
CA LYS A 37 7.87 27.19 17.83
C LYS A 37 9.01 26.18 17.93
N SER A 38 9.53 25.97 19.14
CA SER A 38 10.61 25.00 19.36
C SER A 38 10.16 23.56 19.16
N TYR A 39 8.90 23.24 19.48
CA TYR A 39 8.32 21.93 19.15
C TYR A 39 8.28 21.71 17.64
N ASP A 40 7.86 22.71 16.86
CA ASP A 40 7.78 22.62 15.40
C ASP A 40 9.18 22.45 14.77
N GLU A 41 10.19 23.19 15.26
CA GLU A 41 11.60 23.01 14.87
C GLU A 41 12.13 21.60 15.17
N ILE A 42 11.75 21.03 16.33
CA ILE A 42 12.11 19.65 16.70
C ILE A 42 11.42 18.65 15.78
N VAL A 43 10.12 18.81 15.51
CA VAL A 43 9.35 17.93 14.62
C VAL A 43 9.95 17.98 13.20
N GLN A 44 10.32 19.16 12.71
CA GLN A 44 10.97 19.31 11.42
C GLN A 44 12.33 18.58 11.38
N SER A 45 13.14 18.75 12.42
CA SER A 45 14.42 18.05 12.54
C SER A 45 14.24 16.52 12.53
N ILE A 46 13.23 16.02 13.25
CA ILE A 46 12.87 14.59 13.26
C ILE A 46 12.43 14.13 11.88
N ALA A 47 11.61 14.92 11.17
CA ALA A 47 11.11 14.59 9.84
C ALA A 47 12.27 14.44 8.84
N VAL A 48 13.20 15.41 8.81
CA VAL A 48 14.40 15.37 7.95
C VAL A 48 15.27 14.14 8.25
N ALA A 49 15.55 13.88 9.53
CA ALA A 49 16.36 12.73 9.92
C ALA A 49 15.67 11.40 9.57
N THR A 50 14.36 11.30 9.78
CA THR A 50 13.57 10.11 9.45
C THR A 50 13.52 9.87 7.95
N ASP A 51 13.39 10.92 7.14
CA ASP A 51 13.40 10.82 5.69
C ASP A 51 14.74 10.32 5.15
N ALA A 52 15.86 10.82 5.70
CA ALA A 52 17.19 10.36 5.36
C ALA A 52 17.39 8.87 5.70
N VAL A 53 16.95 8.43 6.88
CA VAL A 53 17.00 7.02 7.29
C VAL A 53 16.12 6.16 6.39
N LYS A 54 14.88 6.59 6.14
CA LYS A 54 13.92 5.91 5.25
C LYS A 54 14.55 5.69 3.87
N SER A 55 15.10 6.74 3.26
CA SER A 55 15.72 6.67 1.94
C SER A 55 16.89 5.67 1.88
N LYS A 56 17.70 5.60 2.95
CA LYS A 56 18.78 4.61 3.06
C LYS A 56 18.25 3.17 3.21
N VAL A 57 17.21 2.98 4.02
CA VAL A 57 16.60 1.66 4.27
C VAL A 57 15.91 1.12 3.02
N LEU A 58 15.08 1.94 2.36
CA LEU A 58 14.37 1.55 1.14
C LEU A 58 15.32 1.19 0.01
N ARG A 59 16.37 1.99 -0.21
CA ARG A 59 17.40 1.70 -1.21
C ARG A 59 18.11 0.37 -0.94
N LYS A 60 18.50 0.11 0.32
CA LYS A 60 19.11 -1.16 0.70
C LYS A 60 18.14 -2.34 0.47
N ALA A 61 16.86 -2.17 0.79
CA ALA A 61 15.84 -3.20 0.57
C ALA A 61 15.64 -3.48 -0.94
N ALA A 62 15.61 -2.44 -1.77
CA ALA A 62 15.50 -2.59 -3.22
C ALA A 62 16.74 -3.27 -3.83
N GLU A 63 17.95 -2.94 -3.36
CA GLU A 63 19.20 -3.60 -3.79
C GLU A 63 19.22 -5.08 -3.40
N GLU A 64 18.74 -5.42 -2.20
CA GLU A 64 18.63 -6.81 -1.74
C GLU A 64 17.60 -7.60 -2.55
N GLU A 65 16.42 -7.03 -2.79
CA GLU A 65 15.40 -7.63 -3.66
C GLU A 65 15.93 -7.89 -5.08
N LYS A 66 16.71 -6.95 -5.63
CA LYS A 66 17.36 -7.09 -6.94
C LYS A 66 18.31 -8.27 -6.98
N LYS A 67 19.16 -8.43 -5.96
CA LYS A 67 20.10 -9.56 -5.87
C LYS A 67 19.38 -10.90 -5.82
N ILE A 68 18.40 -11.03 -4.92
CA ILE A 68 17.63 -12.28 -4.76
C ILE A 68 16.85 -12.59 -6.04
N SER A 69 16.28 -11.57 -6.70
CA SER A 69 15.56 -11.75 -7.97
C SER A 69 16.46 -12.34 -9.06
N VAL A 70 17.70 -11.84 -9.18
CA VAL A 70 18.69 -12.36 -10.14
C VAL A 70 19.09 -13.80 -9.81
N GLU A 71 19.33 -14.12 -8.53
CA GLU A 71 19.64 -15.49 -8.07
C GLU A 71 18.50 -16.47 -8.36
N LYS A 72 17.25 -16.00 -8.37
CA LYS A 72 16.06 -16.78 -8.75
C LYS A 72 15.76 -16.77 -10.24
N GLY A 73 16.64 -16.20 -11.08
CA GLY A 73 16.51 -16.17 -12.53
C GLY A 73 15.54 -15.12 -13.09
N GLN A 74 15.09 -14.17 -12.27
CA GLN A 74 14.18 -13.10 -12.69
C GLN A 74 14.96 -11.85 -13.15
N LEU A 75 15.22 -11.74 -14.45
CA LEU A 75 16.08 -10.69 -15.03
C LEU A 75 15.33 -9.45 -15.55
N GLU A 76 14.03 -9.55 -15.80
CA GLU A 76 13.24 -8.48 -16.45
C GLU A 76 12.91 -7.29 -15.53
N GLY A 77 13.08 -7.46 -14.22
CA GLY A 77 12.72 -6.50 -13.18
C GLY A 77 12.20 -7.19 -11.93
N LEU A 78 11.74 -6.42 -10.94
CA LEU A 78 11.29 -6.95 -9.66
C LEU A 78 9.80 -7.32 -9.68
N THR A 79 9.43 -8.32 -8.87
CA THR A 79 8.03 -8.59 -8.53
C THR A 79 7.69 -7.84 -7.25
N VAL A 80 6.65 -7.01 -7.30
CA VAL A 80 6.25 -6.17 -6.16
C VAL A 80 4.78 -6.36 -5.83
N SER A 81 4.47 -6.38 -4.54
CA SER A 81 3.09 -6.29 -4.06
C SER A 81 2.79 -4.88 -3.55
N GLY A 82 1.67 -4.30 -3.97
CA GLY A 82 1.26 -2.97 -3.56
C GLY A 82 -0.06 -3.00 -2.79
N ASP A 83 -0.13 -2.19 -1.73
CA ASP A 83 -1.37 -1.92 -0.99
C ASP A 83 -1.38 -0.49 -0.45
N GLY A 84 -2.59 0.03 -0.24
CA GLY A 84 -2.86 1.38 0.24
C GLY A 84 -3.51 1.40 1.61
N SER A 85 -3.30 2.48 2.36
CA SER A 85 -4.02 2.73 3.61
C SER A 85 -4.33 4.21 3.78
N TRP A 86 -5.38 4.50 4.55
CA TRP A 86 -5.92 5.83 4.75
C TRP A 86 -5.98 6.17 6.23
N ARG A 87 -5.77 7.45 6.55
CA ARG A 87 -5.83 7.95 7.93
C ARG A 87 -7.21 7.77 8.57
N LYS A 88 -8.27 7.86 7.78
CA LYS A 88 -9.66 7.66 8.22
C LYS A 88 -10.31 6.58 7.38
N ARG A 89 -11.17 5.77 7.99
CA ARG A 89 -12.01 4.81 7.27
C ARG A 89 -13.06 5.56 6.45
N GLY A 90 -13.34 5.06 5.24
CA GLY A 90 -14.31 5.64 4.30
C GLY A 90 -13.68 6.48 3.19
N PHE A 91 -14.52 7.10 2.37
CA PHE A 91 -14.09 7.77 1.13
C PHE A 91 -13.67 9.24 1.30
N SER A 92 -13.64 9.75 2.53
CA SER A 92 -13.38 11.16 2.87
C SER A 92 -12.00 11.41 3.48
N SER A 93 -11.09 10.44 3.45
CA SER A 93 -9.75 10.65 3.99
C SER A 93 -8.99 11.71 3.17
N LEU A 94 -8.37 12.65 3.88
CA LEU A 94 -7.49 13.68 3.31
C LEU A 94 -6.06 13.19 3.11
N TYR A 95 -5.70 12.09 3.77
CA TYR A 95 -4.37 11.49 3.73
C TYR A 95 -4.49 10.00 3.39
N GLY A 96 -3.64 9.55 2.49
CA GLY A 96 -3.43 8.15 2.18
C GLY A 96 -1.95 7.89 1.95
N PHE A 97 -1.55 6.63 2.04
CA PHE A 97 -0.24 6.21 1.58
C PHE A 97 -0.36 4.85 0.91
N ALA A 98 0.59 4.56 0.03
CA ALA A 98 0.78 3.23 -0.53
C ALA A 98 2.22 2.78 -0.28
N SER A 99 2.41 1.48 -0.12
CA SER A 99 3.73 0.86 -0.03
C SER A 99 3.87 -0.30 -1.01
N LEU A 100 5.08 -0.48 -1.52
CA LEU A 100 5.47 -1.63 -2.33
C LEU A 100 6.36 -2.55 -1.50
N ILE A 101 6.06 -3.84 -1.55
CA ILE A 101 6.80 -4.90 -0.86
C ILE A 101 7.45 -5.79 -1.93
N GLY A 102 8.75 -6.05 -1.79
CA GLY A 102 9.49 -6.98 -2.64
C GLY A 102 9.03 -8.41 -2.41
N TRP A 103 8.82 -9.17 -3.49
CA TRP A 103 8.30 -10.53 -3.42
C TRP A 103 9.22 -11.49 -2.68
N PHE A 104 10.52 -11.44 -2.94
CA PHE A 104 11.45 -12.41 -2.38
C PHE A 104 11.98 -12.02 -1.00
N SER A 105 12.28 -10.73 -0.79
CA SER A 105 12.79 -10.22 0.49
C SER A 105 11.68 -10.03 1.53
N GLY A 106 10.42 -9.87 1.11
CA GLY A 106 9.31 -9.52 1.99
C GLY A 106 9.45 -8.13 2.64
N LYS A 107 10.38 -7.30 2.15
CA LYS A 107 10.67 -5.97 2.70
C LYS A 107 9.93 -4.89 1.93
N VAL A 108 9.62 -3.80 2.63
CA VAL A 108 9.11 -2.58 1.98
C VAL A 108 10.26 -1.96 1.17
N ILE A 109 10.05 -1.82 -0.14
CA ILE A 109 11.05 -1.29 -1.09
C ILE A 109 10.72 0.12 -1.55
N ASP A 110 9.46 0.54 -1.50
CA ASP A 110 9.06 1.92 -1.79
C ASP A 110 7.80 2.32 -1.02
N ILE A 111 7.65 3.62 -0.73
CA ILE A 111 6.51 4.20 -0.04
C ILE A 111 6.20 5.58 -0.64
N CYS A 112 4.92 5.85 -0.88
CA CYS A 112 4.45 7.16 -1.32
C CYS A 112 3.25 7.62 -0.48
N VAL A 113 3.32 8.85 0.03
CA VAL A 113 2.25 9.49 0.79
C VAL A 113 1.54 10.51 -0.10
N LYS A 114 0.22 10.43 -0.13
CA LYS A 114 -0.66 11.34 -0.85
C LYS A 114 -1.54 12.13 0.11
N SER A 115 -1.67 13.42 -0.13
CA SER A 115 -2.50 14.30 0.69
C SER A 115 -3.23 15.32 -0.17
N LYS A 116 -4.48 15.61 0.22
CA LYS A 116 -5.32 16.68 -0.33
C LYS A 116 -5.25 17.96 0.49
N TYR A 117 -4.49 17.94 1.56
CA TYR A 117 -4.52 18.97 2.58
C TYR A 117 -3.12 19.46 2.89
N CYS A 118 -3.00 20.78 2.90
CA CYS A 118 -1.84 21.50 3.40
C CYS A 118 -2.35 22.61 4.31
N LYS A 119 -1.79 22.70 5.53
CA LYS A 119 -2.22 23.68 6.53
C LYS A 119 -1.89 25.12 6.09
N GLU A 120 -0.75 25.29 5.44
CA GLU A 120 -0.32 26.58 4.90
C GLU A 120 -1.26 27.03 3.78
N CYS A 121 -1.59 26.16 2.83
CA CYS A 121 -2.59 26.47 1.80
C CYS A 121 -3.94 26.87 2.41
N GLU A 122 -4.45 26.16 3.42
CA GLU A 122 -5.71 26.53 4.09
C GLU A 122 -5.66 27.94 4.71
N TYR A 123 -4.50 28.33 5.24
CA TYR A 123 -4.32 29.67 5.81
C TYR A 123 -4.27 30.75 4.72
N TRP A 124 -3.46 30.54 3.68
CA TRP A 124 -3.22 31.49 2.61
C TRP A 124 -4.37 31.62 1.62
N GLN A 125 -5.23 30.60 1.51
CA GLN A 125 -6.43 30.66 0.66
C GLN A 125 -7.34 31.86 0.99
N LYS A 126 -7.33 32.37 2.23
CA LYS A 126 -8.09 33.57 2.61
C LYS A 126 -7.54 34.88 2.02
N LYS A 127 -6.32 34.84 1.48
CA LYS A 127 -5.61 35.96 0.86
C LYS A 127 -5.49 35.79 -0.67
N GLU A 128 -6.22 34.84 -1.25
CA GLU A 128 -6.21 34.60 -2.69
C GLU A 128 -6.54 35.88 -3.48
N GLY A 129 -5.78 36.16 -4.53
CA GLY A 129 -5.90 37.38 -5.35
C GLY A 129 -5.12 38.60 -4.82
N THR A 130 -4.25 38.42 -3.84
CA THR A 130 -3.29 39.44 -3.38
C THR A 130 -1.88 39.16 -3.86
N ALA A 131 -1.06 40.19 -4.08
CA ALA A 131 0.35 40.01 -4.45
C ALA A 131 1.13 39.18 -3.42
N GLU A 132 0.81 39.33 -2.12
CA GLU A 132 1.39 38.52 -1.05
C GLU A 132 1.11 37.02 -1.23
N TYR A 133 -0.07 36.67 -1.75
CA TYR A 133 -0.42 35.28 -2.01
C TYR A 133 0.38 34.72 -3.18
N ASP A 134 0.54 35.49 -4.26
CA ASP A 134 1.26 35.05 -5.45
C ASP A 134 2.74 34.79 -5.12
N GLU A 135 3.39 35.71 -4.40
CA GLU A 135 4.77 35.53 -3.92
C GLU A 135 4.93 34.30 -3.01
N TRP A 136 3.99 34.11 -2.08
CA TRP A 136 4.01 32.94 -1.21
C TRP A 136 3.77 31.64 -1.99
N TYR A 137 2.84 31.64 -2.94
CA TYR A 137 2.45 30.44 -3.71
C TYR A 137 3.62 29.94 -4.56
N GLU A 138 4.33 30.84 -5.24
CA GLU A 138 5.54 30.48 -6.01
C GLU A 138 6.60 29.80 -5.15
N LEU A 139 6.79 30.27 -3.91
CA LEU A 139 7.74 29.67 -2.97
C LEU A 139 7.22 28.36 -2.34
N HIS A 140 5.90 28.23 -2.16
CA HIS A 140 5.28 27.10 -1.48
C HIS A 140 5.00 25.92 -2.40
N GLU A 141 4.60 26.15 -3.65
CA GLU A 141 4.17 25.12 -4.60
C GLU A 141 5.12 23.91 -4.67
N PRO A 142 6.46 24.08 -4.76
CA PRO A 142 7.39 22.94 -4.84
C PRO A 142 7.40 22.05 -3.59
N ASN A 143 7.01 22.60 -2.45
CA ASN A 143 7.04 21.95 -1.14
C ASN A 143 5.62 21.67 -0.59
N CYS A 144 4.59 21.87 -1.40
CA CYS A 144 3.21 21.76 -0.96
C CYS A 144 2.88 20.32 -0.55
N ASN A 145 2.33 20.18 0.65
CA ASN A 145 1.90 18.87 1.16
C ASN A 145 0.63 18.36 0.44
N ALA A 146 -0.14 19.21 -0.23
CA ALA A 146 -1.36 18.84 -0.94
C ALA A 146 -1.04 18.33 -2.37
N ASN A 147 -0.36 17.19 -2.44
CA ASN A 147 0.18 16.60 -3.67
C ASN A 147 -0.81 15.65 -4.42
N HIS A 148 -2.10 15.69 -4.09
CA HIS A 148 -3.13 14.81 -4.65
C HIS A 148 -4.43 15.54 -4.96
N SER A 149 -4.96 15.30 -6.16
CA SER A 149 -6.27 15.77 -6.60
C SER A 149 -7.21 14.59 -6.91
N GLY A 150 -8.53 14.81 -6.79
CA GLY A 150 -9.54 13.77 -7.07
C GLY A 150 -10.07 13.05 -5.82
N SER A 151 -10.50 11.79 -5.92
CA SER A 151 -11.11 11.05 -4.80
C SER A 151 -10.07 10.45 -3.85
N ALA A 152 -10.48 10.07 -2.62
CA ALA A 152 -9.57 9.39 -1.69
C ALA A 152 -9.14 8.01 -2.21
N GLY A 153 -10.03 7.31 -2.92
CA GLY A 153 -9.71 6.02 -3.54
C GLY A 153 -8.70 6.11 -4.70
N LYS A 154 -8.51 7.30 -5.28
CA LYS A 154 -7.48 7.52 -6.32
C LYS A 154 -6.07 7.68 -5.75
N MET A 155 -5.94 7.93 -4.44
CA MET A 155 -4.63 8.13 -3.79
C MET A 155 -3.73 6.92 -3.93
N GLU A 156 -4.25 5.70 -3.80
CA GLU A 156 -3.46 4.48 -3.94
C GLU A 156 -2.98 4.30 -5.40
N PRO A 157 -3.85 4.32 -6.43
CA PRO A 157 -3.40 4.28 -7.82
C PRO A 157 -2.35 5.33 -8.16
N ASP A 158 -2.59 6.59 -7.80
CA ASP A 158 -1.68 7.70 -8.11
C ASP A 158 -0.34 7.56 -7.35
N ALA A 159 -0.36 7.05 -6.11
CA ALA A 159 0.85 6.76 -5.34
C ALA A 159 1.66 5.62 -5.96
N VAL A 160 1.00 4.54 -6.36
CA VAL A 160 1.66 3.39 -6.98
C VAL A 160 2.26 3.78 -8.33
N VAL A 161 1.52 4.51 -9.18
CA VAL A 161 2.07 5.04 -10.44
C VAL A 161 3.30 5.90 -10.19
N GLN A 162 3.26 6.80 -9.21
CA GLN A 162 4.42 7.63 -8.87
C GLN A 162 5.64 6.80 -8.43
N MET A 163 5.44 5.76 -7.62
CA MET A 163 6.52 4.85 -7.22
C MET A 163 7.11 4.10 -8.42
N PHE A 164 6.27 3.61 -9.33
CA PHE A 164 6.72 2.97 -10.56
C PHE A 164 7.54 3.93 -11.43
N SER A 165 7.05 5.15 -11.68
CA SER A 165 7.72 6.12 -12.54
C SER A 165 9.09 6.57 -12.02
N ARG A 166 9.29 6.63 -10.70
CA ARG A 166 10.58 7.06 -10.11
C ARG A 166 11.54 5.91 -9.79
N SER A 167 11.13 4.66 -9.98
CA SER A 167 11.87 3.48 -9.51
C SER A 167 13.25 3.36 -10.17
N GLU A 168 13.34 3.59 -11.49
CA GLU A 168 14.60 3.52 -12.23
C GLU A 168 15.56 4.65 -11.80
N SER A 169 15.07 5.88 -11.63
CA SER A 169 15.91 7.01 -11.19
C SER A 169 16.34 6.90 -9.72
N THR A 170 15.50 6.35 -8.86
CA THR A 170 15.73 6.33 -7.40
C THR A 170 16.53 5.10 -6.96
N TYR A 171 16.24 3.94 -7.55
CA TYR A 171 16.75 2.65 -7.09
C TYR A 171 17.47 1.86 -8.19
N ASN A 172 17.48 2.35 -9.45
CA ASN A 172 18.04 1.62 -10.60
C ASN A 172 17.43 0.21 -10.74
N VAL A 173 16.10 0.14 -10.55
CA VAL A 173 15.30 -1.06 -10.73
C VAL A 173 14.02 -0.73 -11.47
N ARG A 174 13.51 -1.71 -12.19
CA ARG A 174 12.19 -1.69 -12.80
C ARG A 174 11.26 -2.63 -12.06
N TYR A 175 10.02 -2.23 -11.81
CA TYR A 175 8.99 -3.12 -11.29
C TYR A 175 8.27 -3.81 -12.45
N ALA A 176 8.68 -5.03 -12.77
CA ALA A 176 8.19 -5.78 -13.92
C ALA A 176 6.82 -6.43 -13.67
N TYR A 177 6.61 -6.91 -12.43
CA TYR A 177 5.42 -7.65 -12.07
C TYR A 177 4.72 -7.00 -10.87
N TYR A 178 3.40 -6.80 -10.98
CA TYR A 178 2.58 -6.21 -9.93
C TYR A 178 1.59 -7.23 -9.35
N ILE A 179 1.62 -7.40 -8.04
CA ILE A 179 0.67 -8.19 -7.25
C ILE A 179 -0.19 -7.24 -6.43
N GLY A 180 -1.43 -7.02 -6.87
CA GLY A 180 -2.43 -6.27 -6.10
C GLY A 180 -3.54 -7.18 -5.60
N ASP A 181 -4.35 -6.67 -4.65
CA ASP A 181 -5.72 -7.18 -4.52
C ASP A 181 -6.42 -6.96 -5.87
N GLY A 182 -7.42 -7.77 -6.20
CA GLY A 182 -8.03 -7.78 -7.52
C GLY A 182 -8.79 -6.50 -7.93
N ASP A 183 -8.52 -5.36 -7.29
CA ASP A 183 -8.88 -4.05 -7.78
C ASP A 183 -8.18 -3.80 -9.13
N SER A 184 -9.00 -3.63 -10.16
CA SER A 184 -8.55 -3.39 -11.51
C SER A 184 -7.99 -1.98 -11.69
N LYS A 185 -8.29 -1.03 -10.79
CA LYS A 185 -7.97 0.39 -10.99
C LYS A 185 -6.48 0.69 -10.86
N THR A 186 -5.80 0.16 -9.85
CA THR A 186 -4.37 0.42 -9.63
C THR A 186 -3.53 -0.14 -10.78
N PHE A 187 -3.76 -1.40 -11.16
CA PHE A 187 -3.05 -2.00 -12.29
C PHE A 187 -3.36 -1.29 -13.63
N LYS A 188 -4.62 -0.95 -13.88
CA LYS A 188 -4.98 -0.18 -15.07
C LYS A 188 -4.25 1.17 -15.11
N SER A 189 -4.16 1.86 -13.97
CA SER A 189 -3.44 3.15 -13.89
C SER A 189 -1.95 2.99 -14.20
N ILE A 190 -1.31 1.88 -13.79
CA ILE A 190 0.07 1.55 -14.16
C ILE A 190 0.19 1.33 -15.68
N GLN A 191 -0.73 0.59 -16.28
CA GLN A 191 -0.72 0.33 -17.72
C GLN A 191 -0.89 1.62 -18.53
N ASP A 192 -1.84 2.46 -18.12
CA ASP A 192 -2.14 3.74 -18.78
C ASP A 192 -0.94 4.71 -18.66
N ALA A 193 -0.25 4.72 -17.52
CA ALA A 193 0.89 5.59 -17.27
C ALA A 193 2.17 5.19 -18.02
N LYS A 194 2.30 3.93 -18.46
CA LYS A 194 3.48 3.38 -19.16
C LYS A 194 4.82 3.84 -18.54
N PRO A 195 5.06 3.57 -17.24
CA PRO A 195 6.19 4.12 -16.49
C PRO A 195 7.57 3.76 -17.09
N TYR A 196 7.63 2.72 -17.93
CA TYR A 196 8.85 2.22 -18.56
C TYR A 196 8.78 2.22 -20.09
N GLY A 197 7.96 3.12 -20.66
CA GLY A 197 7.78 3.27 -22.10
C GLY A 197 7.22 2.00 -22.77
N ASN A 198 8.08 1.29 -23.51
CA ASN A 198 7.71 0.08 -24.26
C ASN A 198 7.61 -1.18 -23.39
N PHE A 199 8.11 -1.14 -22.15
CA PHE A 199 8.01 -2.28 -21.25
C PHE A 199 6.66 -2.28 -20.53
N ALA A 200 5.83 -3.30 -20.78
CA ALA A 200 4.53 -3.47 -20.16
C ALA A 200 4.65 -4.21 -18.82
N VAL A 201 4.10 -3.62 -17.75
CA VAL A 201 4.01 -4.28 -16.44
C VAL A 201 3.02 -5.43 -16.49
N THR A 202 3.43 -6.59 -15.99
CA THR A 202 2.58 -7.79 -15.97
C THR A 202 1.90 -7.94 -14.62
N LYS A 203 0.58 -8.18 -14.62
CA LYS A 203 -0.16 -8.47 -13.39
C LYS A 203 0.05 -9.92 -12.98
N LYS A 204 0.36 -10.15 -11.71
CA LYS A 204 0.30 -11.46 -11.05
C LYS A 204 -0.88 -11.46 -10.08
N GLU A 205 -1.63 -12.56 -10.05
CA GLU A 205 -2.82 -12.67 -9.21
C GLU A 205 -2.46 -13.25 -7.83
N CYS A 206 -3.01 -12.65 -6.78
CA CYS A 206 -2.88 -13.17 -5.43
C CYS A 206 -3.69 -14.46 -5.27
N ILE A 207 -3.08 -15.52 -4.72
CA ILE A 207 -3.75 -16.82 -4.49
C ILE A 207 -5.01 -16.65 -3.63
N GLY A 208 -4.96 -15.79 -2.61
CA GLY A 208 -6.12 -15.49 -1.77
C GLY A 208 -7.27 -14.87 -2.56
N HIS A 209 -6.97 -14.01 -3.54
CA HIS A 209 -7.97 -13.42 -4.41
C HIS A 209 -8.54 -14.44 -5.40
N VAL A 210 -7.68 -15.29 -5.98
CA VAL A 210 -8.08 -16.41 -6.85
C VAL A 210 -9.01 -17.38 -6.11
N GLN A 211 -8.71 -17.70 -4.85
CA GLN A 211 -9.55 -18.48 -3.94
C GLN A 211 -10.93 -17.81 -3.71
N LYS A 212 -10.97 -16.51 -3.40
CA LYS A 212 -12.24 -15.76 -3.24
C LYS A 212 -13.07 -15.77 -4.53
N ARG A 213 -12.41 -15.63 -5.69
CA ARG A 213 -13.04 -15.60 -7.00
C ARG A 213 -13.75 -16.92 -7.32
N LEU A 214 -13.16 -18.07 -6.99
CA LEU A 214 -13.83 -19.37 -7.13
C LEU A 214 -15.13 -19.40 -6.32
N GLY A 215 -15.07 -19.03 -5.04
CA GLY A 215 -16.26 -19.00 -4.17
C GLY A 215 -17.36 -18.09 -4.70
N THR A 216 -17.02 -16.90 -5.20
CA THR A 216 -18.00 -16.00 -5.84
C THR A 216 -18.63 -16.64 -7.08
N ARG A 217 -17.83 -17.25 -7.96
CA ARG A 217 -18.34 -17.92 -9.17
C ARG A 217 -19.29 -19.08 -8.83
N LEU A 218 -18.95 -19.91 -7.84
CA LEU A 218 -19.80 -21.01 -7.40
C LEU A 218 -21.11 -20.51 -6.78
N ARG A 219 -21.09 -19.41 -6.00
CA ARG A 219 -22.31 -18.81 -5.46
C ARG A 219 -23.21 -18.22 -6.54
N ASN A 220 -22.63 -17.62 -7.59
CA ASN A 220 -23.40 -17.13 -8.72
C ASN A 220 -24.01 -18.28 -9.52
N LEU A 221 -23.22 -19.31 -9.84
CA LEU A 221 -23.69 -20.51 -10.54
C LEU A 221 -24.84 -21.19 -9.79
N LYS A 222 -24.75 -21.28 -8.45
CA LYS A 222 -25.83 -21.80 -7.59
C LYS A 222 -27.15 -21.03 -7.74
N LYS A 223 -27.09 -19.72 -7.97
CA LYS A 223 -28.28 -18.87 -8.15
C LYS A 223 -28.87 -18.99 -9.55
N GLU A 224 -28.02 -19.10 -10.56
CA GLU A 224 -28.41 -19.15 -11.97
C GLU A 224 -28.97 -20.52 -12.36
N VAL A 225 -28.36 -21.61 -11.87
CA VAL A 225 -28.76 -22.97 -12.23
C VAL A 225 -29.82 -23.48 -11.26
N LYS A 226 -31.03 -23.70 -11.78
CA LYS A 226 -32.13 -24.30 -11.02
C LYS A 226 -31.69 -25.67 -10.48
N ASN A 227 -32.09 -25.98 -9.24
CA ASN A 227 -31.82 -27.24 -8.56
C ASN A 227 -30.34 -27.56 -8.25
N LEU A 228 -29.40 -26.63 -8.40
CA LEU A 228 -27.99 -26.83 -8.03
C LEU A 228 -27.75 -26.69 -6.51
N GLY A 229 -28.57 -25.89 -5.82
CA GLY A 229 -28.54 -25.72 -4.37
C GLY A 229 -29.46 -26.69 -3.62
N GLY A 230 -29.20 -26.86 -2.32
CA GLY A 230 -30.05 -27.65 -1.41
C GLY A 230 -29.26 -28.62 -0.52
N ARG A 231 -29.97 -29.34 0.35
CA ARG A 231 -29.38 -30.42 1.17
C ARG A 231 -28.84 -31.51 0.24
N GLY A 232 -27.61 -31.97 0.50
CA GLY A 232 -26.93 -32.96 -0.36
C GLY A 232 -26.43 -32.43 -1.71
N LYS A 233 -26.44 -31.11 -1.92
CA LYS A 233 -25.99 -30.46 -3.17
C LYS A 233 -24.99 -29.33 -2.86
N LEU A 234 -24.90 -28.32 -3.73
CA LEU A 234 -24.01 -27.18 -3.56
C LEU A 234 -24.51 -26.25 -2.42
N THR A 235 -24.05 -26.51 -1.20
CA THR A 235 -24.32 -25.68 -0.01
C THR A 235 -23.30 -24.55 0.13
N GLY A 236 -23.62 -23.52 0.93
CA GLY A 236 -22.66 -22.43 1.21
C GLY A 236 -21.38 -22.96 1.86
N LYS A 237 -21.54 -23.86 2.85
CA LYS A 237 -20.43 -24.55 3.52
C LYS A 237 -19.53 -25.31 2.53
N LEU A 238 -20.13 -26.06 1.60
CA LEU A 238 -19.37 -26.77 0.57
C LEU A 238 -18.60 -25.80 -0.36
N ILE A 239 -19.20 -24.67 -0.73
CA ILE A 239 -18.50 -23.63 -1.52
C ILE A 239 -17.30 -23.07 -0.76
N ASP A 240 -17.46 -22.80 0.54
CA ASP A 240 -16.37 -22.28 1.37
C ASP A 240 -15.22 -23.30 1.47
N GLU A 241 -15.54 -24.58 1.71
CA GLU A 241 -14.57 -25.68 1.71
C GLU A 241 -13.84 -25.81 0.36
N LEU A 242 -14.59 -25.88 -0.76
CA LEU A 242 -14.00 -25.98 -2.11
C LEU A 242 -13.09 -24.79 -2.42
N SER A 243 -13.47 -23.58 -1.99
CA SER A 243 -12.63 -22.38 -2.16
C SER A 243 -11.32 -22.50 -1.39
N VAL A 244 -11.37 -22.97 -0.13
CA VAL A 244 -10.18 -23.20 0.70
C VAL A 244 -9.25 -24.24 0.07
N TYR A 245 -9.79 -25.40 -0.31
CA TYR A 245 -8.98 -26.46 -0.92
C TYR A 245 -8.38 -26.05 -2.27
N TYR A 246 -9.13 -25.31 -3.09
CA TYR A 246 -8.60 -24.76 -4.33
C TYR A 246 -7.38 -23.86 -4.08
N GLY A 247 -7.45 -22.98 -3.07
CA GLY A 247 -6.30 -22.18 -2.67
C GLY A 247 -5.15 -23.00 -2.11
N LEU A 248 -5.42 -24.10 -1.38
CA LEU A 248 -4.39 -24.99 -0.85
C LEU A 248 -3.65 -25.76 -1.95
N ALA A 249 -4.38 -26.30 -2.92
CA ALA A 249 -3.81 -26.99 -4.07
C ALA A 249 -2.86 -26.08 -4.86
N ILE A 250 -3.19 -24.80 -5.04
CA ILE A 250 -2.29 -23.82 -5.67
C ILE A 250 -1.04 -23.59 -4.83
N ARG A 251 -1.17 -23.40 -3.51
CA ARG A 251 -0.02 -23.14 -2.62
C ARG A 251 0.93 -24.33 -2.50
N ARG A 252 0.43 -25.55 -2.60
CA ARG A 252 1.23 -26.78 -2.47
C ARG A 252 1.99 -27.15 -3.73
N ASN A 253 1.57 -26.64 -4.88
CA ASN A 253 2.10 -27.01 -6.19
C ASN A 253 2.54 -25.77 -6.99
N THR A 254 3.19 -24.81 -6.34
CA THR A 254 3.62 -23.56 -7.00
C THR A 254 4.66 -23.76 -8.10
N ASP A 255 5.31 -24.91 -8.11
CA ASP A 255 6.38 -25.35 -9.02
C ASP A 255 5.88 -26.26 -10.16
N SER A 256 4.65 -26.79 -10.08
CA SER A 256 4.09 -27.70 -11.10
C SER A 256 2.63 -27.40 -11.39
N VAL A 257 2.38 -26.88 -12.59
CA VAL A 257 1.02 -26.61 -13.11
C VAL A 257 0.22 -27.92 -13.23
N GLU A 258 0.88 -29.01 -13.60
CA GLU A 258 0.25 -30.32 -13.72
C GLU A 258 -0.22 -30.85 -12.35
N ASN A 259 0.66 -30.84 -11.34
CA ASN A 259 0.29 -31.29 -10.00
C ASN A 259 -0.78 -30.39 -9.39
N MET A 260 -0.66 -29.07 -9.61
CA MET A 260 -1.69 -28.10 -9.20
C MET A 260 -3.05 -28.46 -9.78
N ARG A 261 -3.12 -28.74 -11.09
CA ARG A 261 -4.35 -29.16 -11.76
C ARG A 261 -4.86 -30.46 -11.16
N ASN A 262 -4.01 -31.45 -10.99
CA ASN A 262 -4.38 -32.76 -10.45
C ASN A 262 -4.97 -32.65 -9.04
N GLU A 263 -4.34 -31.90 -8.12
CA GLU A 263 -4.86 -31.72 -6.74
C GLU A 263 -6.17 -30.91 -6.71
N ILE A 264 -6.32 -29.91 -7.59
CA ILE A 264 -7.59 -29.16 -7.76
C ILE A 264 -8.72 -30.12 -8.15
N TYR A 265 -8.51 -30.98 -9.15
CA TYR A 265 -9.54 -31.92 -9.60
C TYR A 265 -9.77 -33.06 -8.59
N ALA A 266 -8.72 -33.56 -7.93
CA ALA A 266 -8.84 -34.57 -6.89
C ALA A 266 -9.76 -34.09 -5.75
N THR A 267 -9.64 -32.82 -5.34
CA THR A 267 -10.54 -32.21 -4.35
C THR A 267 -12.00 -32.26 -4.81
N LEU A 268 -12.26 -31.91 -6.08
CA LEU A 268 -13.60 -31.93 -6.64
C LEU A 268 -14.15 -33.37 -6.66
N TYR A 269 -13.37 -34.33 -7.14
CA TYR A 269 -13.76 -35.74 -7.22
C TYR A 269 -14.06 -36.34 -5.84
N HIS A 270 -13.22 -36.06 -4.84
CA HIS A 270 -13.47 -36.49 -3.46
C HIS A 270 -14.78 -35.91 -2.91
N LYS A 271 -15.13 -34.67 -3.24
CA LYS A 271 -16.35 -34.02 -2.73
C LYS A 271 -17.64 -34.45 -3.43
N ILE A 272 -17.54 -35.00 -4.65
CA ILE A 272 -18.69 -35.60 -5.34
C ILE A 272 -18.83 -37.10 -5.10
N SER A 273 -17.79 -37.76 -4.57
CA SER A 273 -17.85 -39.19 -4.23
C SER A 273 -18.89 -39.41 -3.14
N SER A 274 -19.86 -40.26 -3.42
CA SER A 274 -20.83 -40.77 -2.46
C SER A 274 -20.28 -42.08 -1.89
N ASP A 275 -19.40 -41.99 -0.91
CA ASP A 275 -19.17 -43.09 0.02
C ASP A 275 -20.30 -43.12 1.07
#